data_AF-A0A916BJ29-F1
#
_entry.id   AF-A0A916BJ29-F1
#
_cell.length_a   1.000
_cell.length_b   1.000
_cell.length_c   1.000
_cell.angle_alpha   90.00
_cell.angle_beta   90.00
_cell.angle_gamma   90.00
#
_symmetry.space_group_name_H-M   'P 1'
#
loop_
_entity.id
_entity.type
_entity.pdbx_description
1 polymer ?
#
loop_
_entity_poly.entity_id
_entity_poly.type
_entity_poly.pdbx_seq_one_letter_code
_entity_poly.pdbx_strand_id
1 'polypeptide(L)'
;MLLSSFVWFLSTLIGLVLVQRWVHKHLHGVAYLITGHADMALLLYSLPLLPGVALHEFSHALVAALLGVKTANLTVIPRQQPDGHVRLGSVQVERVDAVRSSLIGLAPLLAGSIAIVLIVRFAFDVNTLGGAVQRGDIAELLSSLGGLLRAPDAWLWLYLLFSIANAMMPSPSDRETWPPVILFSLLLLALAVTFGLNATIEGLSAVVDQILRWLAAAFTITLIVDVPFVLIIFLLEVTSGRALGRRVEYTSSVNHSSRKKKR
;
A
#
# COMPACT_ATOMS: atom_id res chain seq x y z
N MET A 1 -17.64 -6.26 -18.99
CA MET A 1 -16.39 -5.46 -18.90
C MET A 1 -16.08 -5.09 -17.46
N LEU A 2 -17.04 -4.58 -16.68
CA LEU A 2 -16.82 -4.28 -15.25
C LEU A 2 -16.33 -5.47 -14.42
N LEU A 3 -16.89 -6.66 -14.65
CA LEU A 3 -16.49 -7.88 -13.94
C LEU A 3 -15.01 -8.24 -14.16
N SER A 4 -14.51 -8.14 -15.39
CA SER A 4 -13.10 -8.44 -15.69
C SER A 4 -12.15 -7.44 -15.02
N SER A 5 -12.50 -6.15 -15.04
CA SER A 5 -11.72 -5.10 -14.39
C SER A 5 -11.73 -5.26 -12.87
N PHE A 6 -12.87 -5.63 -12.30
CA PHE A 6 -13.02 -5.92 -10.89
C PHE A 6 -12.18 -7.14 -10.45
N VAL A 7 -12.23 -8.23 -11.22
CA VAL A 7 -11.40 -9.42 -10.93
C VAL A 7 -9.92 -9.08 -11.03
N TRP A 8 -9.49 -8.36 -12.06
CA TRP A 8 -8.09 -7.94 -12.20
C TRP A 8 -7.63 -7.04 -11.03
N PHE A 9 -8.43 -6.05 -10.66
CA PHE A 9 -8.19 -5.21 -9.49
C PHE A 9 -8.10 -6.03 -8.20
N LEU A 10 -9.04 -6.95 -7.97
CA LEU A 10 -9.08 -7.75 -6.76
C LEU A 10 -7.88 -8.69 -6.67
N SER A 11 -7.53 -9.36 -7.78
CA SER A 11 -6.36 -10.24 -7.85
C SER A 11 -5.06 -9.49 -7.58
N THR A 12 -4.88 -8.30 -8.18
CA THR A 12 -3.68 -7.49 -7.97
C THR A 12 -3.62 -6.88 -6.58
N LEU A 13 -4.75 -6.42 -6.02
CA LEU A 13 -4.84 -5.96 -4.64
C LEU A 13 -4.51 -7.06 -3.64
N ILE A 14 -5.04 -8.28 -3.81
CA ILE A 14 -4.71 -9.43 -2.96
C ILE A 14 -3.22 -9.75 -3.06
N GLY A 15 -2.68 -9.81 -4.28
CA GLY A 15 -1.26 -10.01 -4.51
C GLY A 15 -0.41 -8.98 -3.77
N LEU A 16 -0.76 -7.70 -3.89
CA LEU A 16 -0.05 -6.59 -3.26
C LEU A 16 -0.08 -6.71 -1.73
N VAL A 17 -1.24 -7.02 -1.13
CA VAL A 17 -1.35 -7.23 0.32
C VAL A 17 -0.48 -8.40 0.79
N LEU A 18 -0.43 -9.50 0.04
CA LEU A 18 0.39 -10.66 0.39
C LEU A 18 1.88 -10.35 0.29
N VAL A 19 2.31 -9.73 -0.81
CA VAL A 19 3.70 -9.32 -1.04
C VAL A 19 4.13 -8.30 0.01
N GLN A 20 3.32 -7.28 0.28
CA GLN A 20 3.60 -6.29 1.31
C GLN A 20 3.76 -6.95 2.69
N ARG A 21 2.84 -7.83 3.10
CA ARG A 21 2.97 -8.56 4.38
C ARG A 21 4.26 -9.35 4.46
N TRP A 22 4.66 -9.98 3.36
CA TRP A 22 5.93 -10.70 3.24
C TRP A 22 7.11 -9.73 3.38
N VAL A 23 7.13 -8.64 2.59
CA VAL A 23 8.19 -7.62 2.59
C VAL A 23 8.38 -7.06 3.99
N HIS A 24 7.31 -6.61 4.65
CA HIS A 24 7.40 -6.03 5.99
C HIS A 24 7.94 -7.02 7.01
N LYS A 25 7.44 -8.27 6.98
CA LYS A 25 7.88 -9.34 7.89
C LYS A 25 9.36 -9.65 7.72
N HIS A 26 9.80 -9.86 6.49
CA HIS A 26 11.17 -10.26 6.19
C HIS A 26 12.16 -9.10 6.29
N LEU A 27 11.77 -7.89 5.92
CA LEU A 27 12.59 -6.69 6.11
C LEU A 27 12.82 -6.40 7.60
N HIS A 28 11.78 -6.54 8.43
CA HIS A 28 11.93 -6.46 9.89
C HIS A 28 12.80 -7.61 10.43
N GLY A 29 12.64 -8.83 9.92
CA GLY A 29 13.46 -9.98 10.28
C GLY A 29 14.94 -9.77 9.98
N VAL A 30 15.27 -9.28 8.78
CA VAL A 30 16.65 -8.89 8.39
C VAL A 30 17.19 -7.82 9.34
N ALA A 31 16.41 -6.77 9.61
CA ALA A 31 16.81 -5.71 10.52
C ALA A 31 17.07 -6.23 11.94
N TYR A 32 16.27 -7.19 12.41
CA TYR A 32 16.45 -7.84 13.71
C TYR A 32 17.66 -8.76 13.75
N LEU A 33 17.93 -9.53 12.69
CA LEU A 33 19.14 -10.36 12.60
C LEU A 33 20.40 -9.52 12.73
N ILE A 34 20.46 -8.38 12.03
CA ILE A 34 21.64 -7.52 11.99
C ILE A 34 21.83 -6.80 13.33
N THR A 35 20.75 -6.28 13.93
CA THR A 35 20.86 -5.41 15.11
C THR A 35 20.80 -6.16 16.44
N GLY A 36 20.10 -7.30 16.51
CA GLY A 36 19.83 -8.05 17.73
C GLY A 36 18.96 -7.33 18.77
N HIS A 37 18.46 -6.13 18.47
CA HIS A 37 17.68 -5.28 19.39
C HIS A 37 16.39 -4.84 18.71
N ALA A 38 15.23 -5.04 19.36
CA ALA A 38 13.92 -4.78 18.75
C ALA A 38 13.73 -3.32 18.28
N ASP A 39 14.20 -2.36 19.08
CA ASP A 39 14.04 -0.93 18.75
C ASP A 39 14.95 -0.49 17.59
N MET A 40 16.18 -1.00 17.54
CA MET A 40 17.09 -0.71 16.42
C MET A 40 16.64 -1.42 15.15
N ALA A 41 16.11 -2.65 15.27
CA ALA A 41 15.49 -3.36 14.16
C ALA A 41 14.32 -2.56 13.59
N LEU A 42 13.48 -1.98 14.45
CA LEU A 42 12.36 -1.15 14.03
C LEU A 42 12.81 0.09 13.24
N LEU A 43 13.82 0.81 13.74
CA LEU A 43 14.37 1.96 13.03
C LEU A 43 15.00 1.57 11.69
N LEU A 44 15.81 0.51 11.67
CA LEU A 44 16.48 0.06 10.46
C LEU A 44 15.48 -0.43 9.40
N TYR A 45 14.41 -1.10 9.81
CA TYR A 45 13.31 -1.52 8.93
C TYR A 45 12.48 -0.34 8.41
N SER A 46 12.34 0.75 9.17
CA SER A 46 11.54 1.89 8.70
C SER A 46 12.27 2.70 7.63
N LEU A 47 13.61 2.75 7.65
CA LEU A 47 14.42 3.59 6.74
C LEU A 47 14.06 3.41 5.25
N PRO A 48 13.96 2.20 4.68
CA PRO A 48 13.61 2.02 3.28
C PRO A 48 12.17 2.48 2.96
N LEU A 49 11.28 2.41 3.94
CA LEU A 49 9.85 2.73 3.79
C LEU A 49 9.55 4.21 4.10
N LEU A 50 10.52 4.99 4.58
CA LEU A 50 10.29 6.37 5.02
C LEU A 50 9.64 7.27 3.96
N PRO A 51 10.10 7.31 2.70
CA PRO A 51 9.44 8.12 1.67
C PRO A 51 7.96 7.78 1.49
N GLY A 52 7.64 6.49 1.45
CA GLY A 52 6.27 6.01 1.35
C GLY A 52 5.43 6.36 2.58
N VAL A 53 5.97 6.17 3.78
CA VAL A 53 5.29 6.52 5.04
C VAL A 53 5.05 8.03 5.13
N ALA A 54 6.01 8.85 4.71
CA ALA A 54 5.86 10.30 4.66
C ALA A 54 4.74 10.71 3.69
N LEU A 55 4.72 10.13 2.48
CA LEU A 55 3.64 10.35 1.53
C LEU A 55 2.28 9.92 2.11
N HIS A 56 2.24 8.78 2.81
CA HIS A 56 1.02 8.26 3.43
C HIS A 56 0.43 9.23 4.45
N GLU A 57 1.21 9.60 5.46
CA GLU A 57 0.73 10.48 6.53
C GLU A 57 0.47 11.92 6.03
N PHE A 58 1.24 12.39 5.04
CA PHE A 58 0.98 13.68 4.40
C PHE A 58 -0.32 13.66 3.59
N SER A 59 -0.66 12.55 2.95
CA SER A 59 -1.91 12.42 2.19
C SER A 59 -3.13 12.55 3.09
N HIS A 60 -3.08 11.91 4.26
CA HIS A 60 -4.08 12.10 5.31
C HIS A 60 -4.21 13.57 5.72
N ALA A 61 -3.07 14.22 6.02
CA ALA A 61 -3.04 15.62 6.42
C ALA A 61 -3.58 16.57 5.35
N LEU A 62 -3.21 16.34 4.09
CA LEU A 62 -3.63 17.15 2.95
C LEU A 62 -5.14 17.04 2.74
N VAL A 63 -5.68 15.83 2.68
CA VAL A 63 -7.12 15.64 2.46
C VAL A 63 -7.93 16.13 3.67
N ALA A 64 -7.43 15.94 4.89
CA ALA A 64 -8.04 16.53 6.07
C ALA A 64 -8.09 18.07 5.98
N ALA A 65 -6.98 18.71 5.61
CA ALA A 65 -6.92 20.16 5.44
C ALA A 65 -7.88 20.67 4.34
N LEU A 66 -7.95 19.98 3.19
CA LEU A 66 -8.88 20.31 2.11
C LEU A 66 -10.36 20.18 2.53
N LEU A 67 -10.66 19.27 3.46
CA LEU A 67 -11.99 19.08 4.03
C LEU A 67 -12.27 19.97 5.25
N GLY A 68 -11.33 20.87 5.60
CA GLY A 68 -11.44 21.75 6.77
C GLY A 68 -11.34 21.03 8.11
N VAL A 69 -10.74 19.85 8.14
CA VAL A 69 -10.57 19.01 9.34
C VAL A 69 -9.19 19.26 9.95
N LYS A 70 -9.12 19.45 11.27
CA LYS A 70 -7.86 19.71 11.95
C LYS A 70 -7.03 18.44 12.07
N THR A 71 -5.73 18.59 11.87
CA THR A 71 -4.74 17.53 12.10
C THR A 71 -3.69 17.94 13.11
N ALA A 72 -3.18 16.98 13.88
CA ALA A 72 -2.13 17.18 14.87
C ALA A 72 -1.12 16.02 14.85
N ASN A 73 0.03 16.24 15.48
CA ASN A 73 1.01 15.20 15.79
C ASN A 73 1.46 14.35 14.58
N LEU A 74 1.68 15.00 13.43
CA LEU A 74 2.27 14.36 12.26
C LEU A 74 3.70 13.88 12.60
N THR A 75 3.92 12.56 12.53
CA THR A 75 5.23 11.94 12.73
C THR A 75 5.42 10.78 11.77
N VAL A 76 6.64 10.63 11.29
CA VAL A 76 7.10 9.52 10.43
C VAL A 76 8.07 8.59 11.17
N ILE A 77 8.23 8.81 12.48
CA ILE A 77 9.11 8.02 13.33
C ILE A 77 8.33 6.79 13.81
N PRO A 78 8.88 5.58 13.62
CA PRO A 78 8.19 4.37 14.00
C PRO A 78 8.14 4.21 15.53
N ARG A 79 7.06 3.60 16.03
CA ARG A 79 6.88 3.25 17.44
C ARG A 79 6.25 1.88 17.58
N GLN A 80 6.69 1.13 18.58
CA GLN A 80 5.98 -0.08 19.02
C GLN A 80 4.75 0.33 19.80
N GLN A 81 3.60 -0.28 19.49
CA GLN A 81 2.37 -0.07 20.24
C GLN A 81 2.25 -1.07 21.40
N PRO A 82 1.46 -0.76 22.45
CA PRO A 82 1.28 -1.65 23.61
C PRO A 82 0.67 -3.02 23.28
N ASP A 83 -0.05 -3.09 22.16
CA ASP A 83 -0.68 -4.29 21.60
C ASP A 83 0.32 -5.18 20.82
N GLY A 84 1.59 -4.78 20.73
CA GLY A 84 2.63 -5.48 19.98
C GLY A 84 2.64 -5.16 18.48
N HIS A 85 1.75 -4.29 18.00
CA HIS A 85 1.77 -3.85 16.61
C HIS A 85 2.80 -2.75 16.38
N VAL A 86 3.42 -2.78 15.20
CA VAL A 86 4.35 -1.73 14.77
C VAL A 86 3.58 -0.64 14.05
N ARG A 87 3.75 0.61 14.50
CA ARG A 87 3.25 1.80 13.80
C ARG A 87 4.42 2.54 13.18
N LEU A 88 4.44 2.67 11.86
CA LEU A 88 5.52 3.33 11.12
C LEU A 88 5.43 4.86 11.17
N GLY A 89 4.20 5.38 11.09
CA GLY A 89 3.91 6.81 11.10
C GLY A 89 2.55 7.07 11.73
N SER A 90 2.28 8.35 12.00
CA SER A 90 0.97 8.77 12.48
C SER A 90 0.68 10.23 12.18
N VAL A 91 -0.55 10.47 11.79
CA VAL A 91 -1.20 11.77 11.92
C VAL A 91 -2.49 11.59 12.73
N GLN A 92 -2.75 12.51 13.66
CA GLN A 92 -4.00 12.55 14.39
C GLN A 92 -4.97 13.44 13.64
N VAL A 93 -6.12 12.89 13.28
CA VAL A 93 -7.19 13.60 12.58
C VAL A 93 -8.35 13.78 13.55
N GLU A 94 -8.93 14.98 13.58
CA GLU A 94 -10.13 15.25 14.36
C GLU A 94 -11.27 14.30 13.97
N ARG A 95 -12.07 13.87 14.96
CA ARG A 95 -13.19 12.96 14.70
C ARG A 95 -14.28 13.68 13.92
N VAL A 96 -14.61 13.14 12.75
CA VAL A 96 -15.57 13.71 11.80
C VAL A 96 -16.60 12.67 11.36
N ASP A 97 -17.53 13.09 10.50
CA ASP A 97 -18.52 12.20 9.90
C ASP A 97 -17.87 11.09 9.04
N ALA A 98 -18.66 10.05 8.76
CA ALA A 98 -18.19 8.87 8.06
C ALA A 98 -17.69 9.16 6.63
N VAL A 99 -18.25 10.17 5.96
CA VAL A 99 -17.85 10.52 4.58
C VAL A 99 -16.47 11.16 4.59
N ARG A 100 -16.28 12.22 5.39
CA ARG A 100 -14.96 12.88 5.51
C ARG A 100 -13.90 11.90 6.02
N SER A 101 -14.24 11.09 7.02
CA SER A 101 -13.31 10.09 7.55
C SER A 101 -12.93 9.04 6.51
N SER A 102 -13.88 8.57 5.68
CA SER A 102 -13.58 7.61 4.60
C SER A 102 -12.71 8.22 3.50
N LEU A 103 -12.95 9.48 3.13
CA LEU A 103 -12.14 10.20 2.14
C LEU A 103 -10.71 10.39 2.63
N ILE A 104 -10.54 10.77 3.90
CA ILE A 104 -9.21 10.86 4.54
C ILE A 104 -8.56 9.48 4.55
N GLY A 105 -9.27 8.45 5.00
CA GLY A 105 -8.81 7.05 5.01
C GLY A 105 -8.33 6.51 3.66
N LEU A 106 -8.95 6.94 2.55
CA LEU A 106 -8.58 6.56 1.19
C LEU A 106 -7.45 7.41 0.59
N ALA A 107 -7.15 8.57 1.19
CA ALA A 107 -6.20 9.53 0.66
C ALA A 107 -4.81 8.92 0.37
N PRO A 108 -4.20 8.12 1.26
CA PRO A 108 -2.88 7.54 1.01
C PRO A 108 -2.86 6.56 -0.16
N LEU A 109 -3.90 5.74 -0.29
CA LEU A 109 -4.00 4.77 -1.39
C LEU A 109 -4.11 5.48 -2.74
N LEU A 110 -4.94 6.53 -2.81
CA LEU A 110 -5.10 7.33 -4.02
C LEU A 110 -3.83 8.11 -4.35
N ALA A 111 -3.25 8.81 -3.38
CA ALA A 111 -2.03 9.58 -3.57
C ALA A 111 -0.85 8.68 -3.95
N GLY A 112 -0.70 7.51 -3.32
CA GLY A 112 0.31 6.52 -3.66
C GLY A 112 0.11 5.96 -5.07
N SER A 113 -1.11 5.63 -5.46
CA SER A 113 -1.42 5.14 -6.82
C SER A 113 -1.11 6.21 -7.87
N ILE A 114 -1.46 7.47 -7.60
CA ILE A 114 -1.13 8.61 -8.48
C ILE A 114 0.38 8.77 -8.56
N ALA A 115 1.08 8.74 -7.43
CA ALA A 115 2.54 8.86 -7.38
C ALA A 115 3.23 7.74 -8.18
N ILE A 116 2.77 6.49 -8.07
CA ILE A 116 3.26 5.39 -8.92
C ILE A 116 3.09 5.73 -10.38
N VAL A 117 1.88 6.11 -10.81
CA VAL A 117 1.62 6.40 -12.23
C VAL A 117 2.45 7.58 -12.73
N LEU A 118 2.66 8.61 -11.90
CA LEU A 118 3.52 9.74 -12.24
C LEU A 118 4.99 9.34 -12.32
N ILE A 119 5.50 8.58 -11.34
CA ILE A 119 6.87 8.06 -11.35
C ILE A 119 7.08 7.23 -12.59
N VAL A 120 6.18 6.28 -12.85
CA VAL A 120 6.18 5.47 -14.06
C VAL A 120 6.22 6.42 -15.26
N ARG A 121 5.29 7.37 -15.37
CA ARG A 121 5.23 8.29 -16.51
C ARG A 121 6.50 9.08 -16.77
N PHE A 122 7.09 9.67 -15.74
CA PHE A 122 8.21 10.59 -15.88
C PHE A 122 9.56 9.89 -15.97
N ALA A 123 9.74 8.76 -15.29
CA ALA A 123 11.01 8.06 -15.27
C ALA A 123 11.11 6.92 -16.29
N PHE A 124 9.97 6.48 -16.86
CA PHE A 124 9.89 5.27 -17.69
C PHE A 124 9.32 5.54 -19.09
N ASP A 125 9.21 6.82 -19.50
CA ASP A 125 8.75 7.31 -20.82
C ASP A 125 7.47 6.62 -21.35
N VAL A 126 6.36 6.84 -20.64
CA VAL A 126 5.18 5.95 -20.63
C VAL A 126 4.11 6.36 -21.61
N ASN A 127 4.41 6.23 -22.89
CA ASN A 127 3.33 5.88 -23.82
C ASN A 127 3.18 4.35 -23.95
N THR A 128 4.19 3.56 -23.53
CA THR A 128 4.28 2.11 -23.78
C THR A 128 3.81 1.26 -22.59
N LEU A 129 4.35 1.44 -21.38
CA LEU A 129 4.09 0.54 -20.24
C LEU A 129 2.62 0.47 -19.78
N GLY A 130 1.96 1.62 -19.60
CA GLY A 130 0.55 1.65 -19.19
C GLY A 130 -0.39 1.08 -20.27
N GLY A 131 -0.05 1.31 -21.55
CA GLY A 131 -0.75 0.74 -22.69
C GLY A 131 -0.51 -0.77 -22.81
N ALA A 132 0.73 -1.23 -22.64
CA ALA A 132 1.12 -2.64 -22.69
C ALA A 132 0.40 -3.46 -21.62
N VAL A 133 0.34 -2.95 -20.38
CA VAL A 133 -0.39 -3.60 -19.27
C VAL A 133 -1.89 -3.68 -19.59
N GLN A 134 -2.49 -2.62 -20.13
CA GLN A 134 -3.91 -2.64 -20.52
C GLN A 134 -4.20 -3.56 -21.72
N ARG A 135 -3.25 -3.71 -22.64
CA ARG A 135 -3.34 -4.60 -23.81
C ARG A 135 -2.95 -6.05 -23.51
N GLY A 136 -2.36 -6.32 -22.35
CA GLY A 136 -1.80 -7.64 -22.00
C GLY A 136 -0.56 -8.01 -22.81
N ASP A 137 0.16 -7.02 -23.36
CA ASP A 137 1.35 -7.26 -24.17
C ASP A 137 2.59 -7.47 -23.27
N ILE A 138 2.90 -8.74 -23.02
CA ILE A 138 4.02 -9.16 -22.18
C ILE A 138 5.37 -8.81 -22.82
N ALA A 139 5.46 -8.81 -24.16
CA ALA A 139 6.72 -8.51 -24.86
C ALA A 139 7.07 -7.02 -24.78
N GLU A 140 6.07 -6.15 -24.96
CA GLU A 140 6.21 -4.71 -24.76
C GLU A 140 6.55 -4.38 -23.29
N LEU A 141 5.95 -5.10 -22.35
CA LEU A 141 6.28 -5.01 -20.91
C LEU A 141 7.74 -5.37 -20.63
N LEU A 142 8.22 -6.53 -21.10
CA LEU A 142 9.59 -7.01 -20.84
C LEU A 142 10.65 -6.13 -21.52
N SER A 143 10.40 -5.69 -22.75
CA SER A 143 11.32 -4.79 -23.48
C SER A 143 11.41 -3.42 -22.82
N SER A 144 10.27 -2.88 -22.36
CA SER A 144 10.24 -1.65 -21.58
C SER A 144 11.03 -1.82 -20.30
N LEU A 145 10.82 -2.90 -19.53
CA LEU A 145 11.57 -3.19 -18.29
C LEU A 145 13.09 -3.28 -18.50
N GLY A 146 13.53 -3.91 -19.59
CA GLY A 146 14.95 -4.01 -19.95
C GLY A 146 15.61 -2.67 -20.29
N GLY A 147 14.84 -1.72 -20.83
CA GLY A 147 15.30 -0.35 -21.05
C GLY A 147 15.54 0.41 -19.74
N LEU A 148 14.74 0.13 -18.71
CA LEU A 148 14.79 0.81 -17.40
C LEU A 148 16.10 0.57 -16.67
N LEU A 149 16.58 -0.67 -16.66
CA LEU A 149 17.80 -1.03 -15.94
C LEU A 149 19.06 -0.35 -16.51
N ARG A 150 18.95 0.33 -17.65
CA ARG A 150 20.05 1.07 -18.29
C ARG A 150 20.08 2.55 -17.90
N ALA A 151 19.01 3.11 -17.35
CA ALA A 151 18.99 4.51 -16.93
C ALA A 151 19.79 4.69 -15.61
N PRO A 152 20.62 5.74 -15.50
CA PRO A 152 21.52 5.93 -14.36
C PRO A 152 20.79 6.19 -13.03
N ASP A 153 19.59 6.73 -13.08
CA ASP A 153 18.70 7.05 -11.96
C ASP A 153 17.60 6.01 -11.73
N ALA A 154 17.58 4.92 -12.51
CA ALA A 154 16.55 3.88 -12.41
C ALA A 154 16.39 3.28 -11.01
N TRP A 155 17.51 3.11 -10.29
CA TRP A 155 17.51 2.56 -8.94
C TRP A 155 16.76 3.47 -7.94
N LEU A 156 16.83 4.79 -8.12
CA LEU A 156 16.12 5.75 -7.27
C LEU A 156 14.61 5.66 -7.51
N TRP A 157 14.19 5.57 -8.77
CA TRP A 157 12.78 5.42 -9.12
C TRP A 157 12.20 4.08 -8.68
N LEU A 158 12.95 2.98 -8.85
CA LEU A 158 12.57 1.67 -8.33
C LEU A 158 12.47 1.67 -6.80
N TYR A 159 13.40 2.34 -6.12
CA TYR A 159 13.35 2.52 -4.67
C TYR A 159 12.11 3.32 -4.24
N LEU A 160 11.80 4.43 -4.90
CA LEU A 160 10.61 5.24 -4.59
C LEU A 160 9.33 4.45 -4.84
N LEU A 161 9.24 3.72 -5.95
CA LEU A 161 8.11 2.83 -6.25
C LEU A 161 7.93 1.79 -5.15
N PHE A 162 9.00 1.07 -4.78
CA PHE A 162 8.99 0.10 -3.69
C PHE A 162 8.56 0.72 -2.36
N SER A 163 9.11 1.88 -2.01
CA SER A 163 8.81 2.56 -0.74
C SER A 163 7.34 2.98 -0.66
N ILE A 164 6.84 3.62 -1.71
CA ILE A 164 5.45 4.09 -1.80
C ILE A 164 4.48 2.90 -1.83
N ALA A 165 4.75 1.90 -2.66
CA ALA A 165 4.00 0.66 -2.76
C ALA A 165 3.76 -0.03 -1.43
N ASN A 166 4.83 -0.23 -0.68
CA ASN A 166 4.78 -0.96 0.57
C ASN A 166 4.25 -0.10 1.74
N ALA A 167 4.08 1.21 1.57
CA ALA A 167 3.55 2.09 2.60
C ALA A 167 2.09 2.53 2.38
N MET A 168 1.59 2.61 1.14
CA MET A 168 0.31 3.29 0.83
C MET A 168 -0.96 2.56 1.28
N MET A 169 -0.85 1.28 1.66
CA MET A 169 -2.03 0.46 1.95
C MET A 169 -2.72 0.93 3.23
N PRO A 170 -4.05 1.16 3.19
CA PRO A 170 -4.74 1.74 4.33
C PRO A 170 -4.68 0.81 5.54
N SER A 171 -4.36 1.38 6.69
CA SER A 171 -4.28 0.71 7.99
C SER A 171 -5.68 0.35 8.54
N PRO A 172 -5.78 -0.43 9.64
CA PRO A 172 -7.07 -0.72 10.25
C PRO A 172 -7.87 0.53 10.65
N SER A 173 -7.20 1.57 11.17
CA SER A 173 -7.87 2.84 11.50
C SER A 173 -8.36 3.59 10.26
N ASP A 174 -7.65 3.47 9.13
CA ASP A 174 -8.04 4.16 7.88
C ASP A 174 -9.32 3.59 7.28
N ARG A 175 -9.66 2.32 7.60
CA ARG A 175 -10.83 1.61 7.05
C ARG A 175 -12.01 1.52 8.01
N GLU A 176 -11.86 2.01 9.23
CA GLU A 176 -12.87 1.89 10.31
C GLU A 176 -14.24 2.43 9.87
N THR A 177 -14.26 3.51 9.10
CA THR A 177 -15.47 4.21 8.66
C THR A 177 -15.98 3.81 7.28
N TRP A 178 -15.32 2.88 6.59
CA TRP A 178 -15.75 2.42 5.26
C TRP A 178 -17.06 1.61 5.28
N PRO A 179 -17.32 0.69 6.24
CA PRO A 179 -18.54 -0.12 6.22
C PRO A 179 -19.84 0.68 6.11
N PRO A 180 -20.08 1.76 6.90
CA PRO A 180 -21.31 2.54 6.76
C PRO A 180 -21.41 3.27 5.41
N VAL A 181 -20.29 3.77 4.87
CA VAL A 181 -20.28 4.45 3.56
C VAL A 181 -20.56 3.47 2.42
N ILE A 182 -19.97 2.28 2.47
CA ILE A 182 -20.22 1.20 1.50
C ILE A 182 -21.69 0.78 1.56
N LEU A 183 -22.23 0.55 2.77
CA LEU A 183 -23.62 0.14 2.95
C LEU A 183 -24.60 1.18 2.40
N PHE A 184 -24.38 2.47 2.73
CA PHE A 184 -25.21 3.55 2.21
C PHE A 184 -25.14 3.66 0.68
N SER A 185 -23.93 3.51 0.10
CA SER A 185 -23.74 3.53 -1.35
C SER A 185 -24.46 2.37 -2.06
N LEU A 186 -24.43 1.17 -1.47
CA LEU A 186 -25.15 0.00 -1.98
C LEU A 186 -26.67 0.20 -1.91
N LEU A 187 -27.18 0.83 -0.84
CA LEU A 187 -28.60 1.16 -0.70
C LEU A 187 -29.04 2.13 -1.81
N LEU A 188 -28.27 3.19 -2.06
CA LEU A 188 -28.55 4.14 -3.13
C LEU A 188 -28.53 3.49 -4.51
N LEU A 189 -27.58 2.58 -4.75
CA LEU A 189 -27.50 1.82 -6.00
C LEU A 189 -28.73 0.91 -6.17
N ALA A 190 -29.13 0.19 -5.13
CA ALA A 190 -30.34 -0.64 -5.15
C ALA A 190 -31.59 0.20 -5.45
N LEU A 191 -31.70 1.37 -4.82
CA LEU A 191 -32.79 2.31 -5.06
C LEU A 191 -32.81 2.79 -6.51
N ALA A 192 -31.66 3.18 -7.06
CA ALA A 192 -31.53 3.62 -8.44
C ALA A 192 -31.96 2.54 -9.44
N VAL A 193 -31.64 1.27 -9.17
CA VAL A 193 -32.09 0.12 -9.96
C VAL A 193 -33.61 -0.02 -9.87
N THR A 194 -34.19 0.06 -8.66
CA THR A 194 -35.65 -0.09 -8.48
C THR A 194 -36.47 1.01 -9.17
N PHE A 195 -35.93 2.23 -9.28
CA PHE A 195 -36.58 3.35 -9.97
C PHE A 195 -36.23 3.47 -11.46
N GLY A 196 -35.49 2.50 -12.02
CA GLY A 196 -35.18 2.48 -13.46
C GLY A 196 -34.23 3.59 -13.92
N LEU A 197 -33.34 4.09 -13.05
CA LEU A 197 -32.31 5.09 -13.38
C LEU A 197 -31.13 4.48 -14.16
N ASN A 198 -31.44 3.71 -15.22
CA ASN A 198 -30.49 2.88 -15.94
C ASN A 198 -29.37 3.70 -16.60
N ALA A 199 -29.69 4.86 -17.18
CA ALA A 199 -28.69 5.73 -17.79
C ALA A 199 -27.65 6.24 -16.78
N THR A 200 -28.09 6.59 -15.56
CA THR A 200 -27.20 7.01 -14.47
C THR A 200 -26.31 5.85 -14.01
N ILE A 201 -26.87 4.65 -13.91
CA ILE A 201 -26.14 3.43 -13.51
C ILE A 201 -25.10 3.07 -14.57
N GLU A 202 -25.45 3.13 -15.85
CA GLU A 202 -24.52 2.87 -16.97
C GLU A 202 -23.36 3.87 -16.96
N GLY A 203 -23.66 5.16 -16.83
CA GLY A 203 -22.64 6.21 -16.71
C GLY A 203 -21.69 5.97 -15.52
N LEU A 204 -22.25 5.67 -14.35
CA LEU A 204 -21.45 5.35 -13.17
C LEU A 204 -20.60 4.09 -13.37
N SER A 205 -21.15 3.05 -14.00
CA SER A 205 -20.45 1.79 -14.25
C SER A 205 -19.23 1.98 -15.15
N ALA A 206 -19.29 2.86 -16.14
CA ALA A 206 -18.18 3.19 -17.02
C ALA A 206 -17.05 3.92 -16.27
N VAL A 207 -17.42 4.88 -15.41
CA VAL A 207 -16.44 5.57 -14.55
C VAL A 207 -15.77 4.60 -13.57
N VAL A 208 -16.55 3.71 -12.94
CA VAL A 208 -16.01 2.70 -12.02
C VAL A 208 -15.10 1.71 -12.77
N ASP A 209 -15.46 1.26 -13.97
CA ASP A 209 -14.62 0.39 -14.80
C ASP A 209 -13.25 1.03 -15.07
N GLN A 210 -13.25 2.32 -15.45
CA GLN A 210 -12.03 3.07 -15.71
C GLN A 210 -11.14 3.19 -14.47
N ILE A 211 -11.73 3.49 -13.31
CA ILE A 211 -11.00 3.59 -12.04
C ILE A 211 -10.39 2.22 -11.67
N LEU A 212 -11.17 1.13 -11.79
CA LEU A 212 -10.69 -0.21 -11.46
C LEU A 212 -9.53 -0.65 -12.35
N ARG A 213 -9.61 -0.40 -13.67
CA ARG A 213 -8.49 -0.70 -14.60
C ARG A 213 -7.26 0.11 -14.27
N TRP A 214 -7.43 1.39 -13.96
CA TRP A 214 -6.32 2.27 -13.61
C TRP A 214 -5.61 1.81 -12.33
N LEU A 215 -6.37 1.48 -11.27
CA LEU A 215 -5.83 0.92 -10.03
C LEU A 215 -5.17 -0.44 -10.26
N ALA A 216 -5.81 -1.34 -11.01
CA ALA A 216 -5.28 -2.66 -11.31
C ALA A 216 -3.95 -2.58 -12.09
N ALA A 217 -3.83 -1.65 -13.03
CA ALA A 217 -2.59 -1.40 -13.76
C ALA A 217 -1.48 -0.89 -12.82
N ALA A 218 -1.79 0.09 -11.97
CA ALA A 218 -0.84 0.60 -10.98
C ALA A 218 -0.34 -0.52 -10.04
N PHE A 219 -1.25 -1.35 -9.51
CA PHE A 219 -0.89 -2.47 -8.65
C PHE A 219 -0.12 -3.58 -9.37
N THR A 220 -0.41 -3.82 -10.66
CA THR A 220 0.36 -4.76 -11.47
C THR A 220 1.80 -4.30 -11.63
N ILE A 221 2.01 -3.03 -11.95
CA ILE A 221 3.35 -2.44 -12.08
C ILE A 221 4.09 -2.55 -10.74
N THR A 222 3.42 -2.21 -9.64
CA THR A 222 3.99 -2.34 -8.30
C THR A 222 4.43 -3.78 -7.99
N LEU A 223 3.58 -4.77 -8.28
CA LEU A 223 3.92 -6.17 -8.04
C LEU A 223 5.16 -6.59 -8.84
N ILE A 224 5.27 -6.15 -10.11
CA ILE A 224 6.44 -6.41 -10.94
C ILE A 224 7.70 -5.78 -10.32
N VAL A 225 7.59 -4.54 -9.84
CA VAL A 225 8.70 -3.81 -9.19
C VAL A 225 9.11 -4.47 -7.87
N ASP A 226 8.17 -5.01 -7.10
CA ASP A 226 8.48 -5.67 -5.82
C ASP A 226 9.25 -6.99 -5.99
N VAL A 227 9.12 -7.70 -7.12
CA VAL A 227 9.82 -8.99 -7.38
C VAL A 227 11.33 -8.93 -7.10
N PRO A 228 12.12 -8.01 -7.70
CA PRO A 228 13.54 -7.90 -7.39
C PRO A 228 13.83 -7.56 -5.93
N PHE A 229 13.01 -6.71 -5.28
CA PHE A 229 13.20 -6.38 -3.87
C PHE A 229 12.91 -7.57 -2.96
N VAL A 230 11.87 -8.36 -3.25
CA VAL A 230 11.55 -9.61 -2.56
C VAL A 230 12.75 -10.56 -2.63
N LEU A 231 13.35 -10.72 -3.82
CA LEU A 231 14.54 -11.55 -4.00
C LEU A 231 15.73 -11.02 -3.18
N ILE A 232 15.99 -9.71 -3.21
CA ILE A 232 17.08 -9.09 -2.44
C ILE A 232 16.88 -9.29 -0.94
N ILE A 233 15.68 -9.04 -0.41
CA ILE A 233 15.36 -9.21 1.01
C ILE A 233 15.54 -10.67 1.42
N PHE A 234 15.05 -11.62 0.61
CA PHE A 234 15.22 -13.04 0.86
C PHE A 234 16.70 -13.45 0.91
N LEU A 235 17.50 -13.00 -0.06
CA LEU A 235 18.92 -13.29 -0.09
C LEU A 235 19.62 -12.70 1.13
N LEU A 236 19.33 -11.45 1.49
CA LEU A 236 19.88 -10.79 2.68
C LEU A 236 19.55 -11.54 3.96
N GLU A 237 18.33 -12.04 4.12
CA GLU A 237 17.94 -12.83 5.30
C GLU A 237 18.72 -14.14 5.37
N VAL A 238 18.81 -14.86 4.25
CA VAL A 238 19.51 -16.15 4.17
C VAL A 238 21.02 -15.97 4.42
N THR A 239 21.65 -14.98 3.81
CA THR A 239 23.08 -14.71 3.98
C THR A 239 23.38 -14.24 5.39
N SER A 240 22.58 -13.33 5.94
CA SER A 240 22.75 -12.82 7.31
C SER A 240 22.54 -13.92 8.34
N GLY A 241 21.52 -14.76 8.16
CA GLY A 241 21.26 -15.89 9.04
C GLY A 241 22.39 -16.92 9.04
N ARG A 242 22.97 -17.21 7.86
CA ARG A 242 24.14 -18.08 7.73
C ARG A 242 25.40 -17.46 8.36
N ALA A 243 25.67 -16.19 8.08
CA ALA A 243 26.85 -15.50 8.60
C ALA A 243 26.84 -15.35 10.13
N LEU A 244 25.65 -15.11 10.70
CA LEU A 244 25.48 -14.91 12.15
C LEU A 244 25.17 -16.19 12.93
N GLY A 245 24.96 -17.32 12.24
CA GLY A 245 24.57 -18.58 12.87
C GLY A 245 23.22 -18.52 13.58
N ARG A 246 22.33 -17.63 13.16
CA ARG A 246 21.01 -17.37 13.78
C ARG A 246 19.89 -17.49 12.75
N ARG A 247 18.67 -17.79 13.18
CA ARG A 247 17.47 -17.77 12.33
C ARG A 247 16.38 -16.95 13.00
N VAL A 248 15.59 -16.24 12.19
CA VAL A 248 14.40 -15.53 12.69
C VAL A 248 13.27 -16.52 12.83
N GLU A 249 12.75 -16.66 14.05
CA GLU A 249 11.53 -17.39 14.29
C GLU A 249 10.37 -16.41 14.37
N TYR A 250 9.47 -16.51 13.40
CA TYR A 250 8.30 -15.64 13.33
C TYR A 250 7.17 -16.24 14.18
N THR A 251 7.18 -15.95 15.48
CA THR A 251 6.10 -16.34 16.37
C THR A 251 4.90 -15.40 16.21
N SER A 252 3.72 -15.96 15.92
CA SER A 252 2.46 -15.22 15.98
C SER A 252 2.03 -15.12 17.45
N SER A 253 2.49 -14.10 18.16
CA SER A 253 2.08 -13.88 19.55
C SER A 253 0.63 -13.36 19.61
N VAL A 254 -0.34 -14.26 19.64
CA VAL A 254 -1.62 -14.00 20.31
C VAL A 254 -1.76 -15.02 21.41
N ASN A 255 -1.32 -14.65 22.62
CA ASN A 255 -1.78 -15.31 23.83
C ASN A 255 -1.91 -14.28 24.95
N HIS A 256 -2.93 -13.44 24.85
CA HIS A 256 -3.50 -12.78 26.02
C HIS A 256 -4.38 -13.79 26.76
N SER A 257 -3.76 -14.70 27.51
CA SER A 257 -4.46 -15.36 28.60
C SER A 257 -3.52 -15.63 29.78
N SER A 258 -3.95 -15.16 30.95
CA SER A 258 -3.47 -15.51 32.30
C SER A 258 -2.14 -14.92 32.81
N ARG A 259 -2.07 -13.60 32.94
CA ARG A 259 -1.34 -12.96 34.06
C ARG A 259 -2.26 -12.14 34.96
N LYS A 260 -3.38 -12.74 35.37
CA LYS A 260 -3.92 -12.54 36.72
C LYS A 260 -3.44 -13.70 37.59
N LYS A 261 -2.27 -13.55 38.20
CA LYS A 261 -1.89 -14.34 39.37
C LYS A 261 -1.13 -13.46 40.36
N LYS A 262 -1.80 -13.27 41.51
CA LYS A 262 -1.27 -13.02 42.85
C LYS A 262 -0.52 -11.70 43.06
N ARG A 263 -1.23 -10.73 43.64
CA ARG A 263 -1.13 -10.44 45.08
C ARG A 263 -2.41 -9.75 45.55
#